data_AF-A0A6M1NAR7-F1
#
_entry.id   AF-A0A6M1NAR7-F1
#
_cell.length_a   1.000
_cell.length_b   1.000
_cell.length_c   1.000
_cell.angle_alpha   90.00
_cell.angle_beta   90.00
_cell.angle_gamma   90.00
#
_symmetry.space_group_name_H-M   'P 1'
#
loop_
_entity.id
_entity.type
_entity.pdbx_description
1 polymer ?
#
loop_
_entity_poly.entity_id
_entity_poly.type
_entity_poly.pdbx_seq_one_letter_code
_entity_poly.pdbx_strand_id
1 'polypeptide(L)' 'MKHLFFTGFLQVFFVAINTVFLARGIAPGIFVAAFLISFIWTLNVRKTVAATLSERVIYSLGAATGSISGYYLAEFLI' A
#
# COMPACT_ATOMS: atom_id res chain seq x y z
N MET A 1 -19.90 0.74 -10.89
CA MET A 1 -19.60 2.15 -10.55
C MET A 1 -19.33 2.35 -9.06
N LYS A 2 -20.24 1.97 -8.14
CA LYS A 2 -20.02 2.12 -6.69
C LYS A 2 -18.72 1.49 -6.18
N HIS A 3 -18.43 0.24 -6.57
CA HIS A 3 -17.19 -0.46 -6.19
C HIS A 3 -15.93 0.31 -6.57
N LEU A 4 -15.86 0.85 -7.80
CA LEU A 4 -14.70 1.59 -8.30
C LEU A 4 -14.49 2.92 -7.56
N PHE A 5 -15.59 3.60 -7.23
CA PHE A 5 -15.53 4.82 -6.41
C PHE A 5 -14.94 4.52 -5.04
N PHE A 6 -15.45 3.51 -4.33
CA PHE A 6 -15.00 3.20 -2.98
C PHE A 6 -13.55 2.70 -2.94
N THR A 7 -13.14 1.84 -3.88
CA THR A 7 -11.76 1.39 -3.91
C THR A 7 -10.80 2.52 -4.27
N GLY A 8 -11.13 3.34 -5.26
CA GLY A 8 -10.33 4.52 -5.60
C GLY A 8 -10.25 5.53 -4.44
N PHE A 9 -11.37 5.81 -3.78
CA PHE A 9 -11.43 6.66 -2.59
C PHE A 9 -10.52 6.12 -1.49
N LEU A 10 -10.64 4.85 -1.12
CA LEU A 10 -9.83 4.26 -0.05
C LEU A 10 -8.34 4.24 -0.41
N GLN A 11 -7.98 3.96 -1.67
CA GLN A 11 -6.58 3.99 -2.11
C GLN A 11 -5.97 5.38 -1.89
N VAL A 12 -6.62 6.43 -2.39
CA VAL A 12 -6.09 7.80 -2.27
C VAL A 12 -6.14 8.30 -0.83
N PHE A 13 -7.18 7.93 -0.07
CA PHE A 13 -7.29 8.20 1.36
C PHE A 13 -6.11 7.63 2.15
N PHE A 14 -5.78 6.35 1.93
CA PHE A 14 -4.64 5.72 2.58
C PHE A 14 -3.30 6.26 2.09
N VAL A 15 -3.18 6.71 0.83
CA VAL A 15 -1.97 7.42 0.37
C VAL A 15 -1.73 8.66 1.21
N ALA A 16 -2.73 9.51 1.41
CA ALA A 16 -2.60 10.71 2.24
C ALA A 16 -2.19 10.36 3.68
N ILE A 17 -2.81 9.35 4.30
CA ILE A 17 -2.41 8.87 5.62
C ILE A 17 -0.96 8.35 5.62
N ASN A 18 -0.56 7.59 4.60
CA ASN A 18 0.79 7.04 4.51
C ASN A 18 1.84 8.15 4.43
N THR A 19 1.56 9.25 3.73
CA THR A 19 2.49 10.40 3.69
C THR A 19 2.72 11.01 5.07
N VAL A 20 1.69 11.04 5.93
CA VAL A 20 1.82 11.49 7.32
C VAL A 20 2.66 10.51 8.15
N PHE A 21 2.47 9.20 7.96
CA PHE A 21 3.28 8.19 8.65
C PHE A 21 4.73 8.20 8.21
N LEU A 22 4.99 8.36 6.91
CA LEU A 22 6.34 8.54 6.34
C LEU A 22 7.01 9.77 6.93
N ALA A 23 6.33 10.93 6.93
CA ALA A 23 6.88 12.18 7.46
C ALA A 23 7.15 12.14 8.98
N ARG A 24 6.47 11.26 9.72
CA ARG A 24 6.62 11.11 11.18
C ARG A 24 7.43 9.87 11.60
N GLY A 25 7.95 9.10 10.64
CA GLY A 25 8.69 7.87 10.92
C GLY A 25 7.90 6.77 11.64
N ILE A 26 6.58 6.72 11.47
CA ILE A 26 5.72 5.73 12.14
C ILE A 26 5.72 4.42 11.34
N ALA A 27 6.78 3.62 11.47
CA ALA A 27 7.03 2.42 10.66
C ALA A 27 5.86 1.40 10.60
N PRO A 28 5.16 1.06 11.72
CA PRO A 28 3.99 0.19 11.64
C PRO A 28 2.85 0.79 10.82
N GLY A 29 2.67 2.11 10.89
CA GLY A 29 1.69 2.85 10.11
C GLY A 29 2.03 2.81 8.62
N ILE A 30 3.30 3.02 8.28
CA ILE A 30 3.81 2.95 6.89
C ILE A 30 3.48 1.58 6.29
N PHE A 31 3.80 0.52 7.02
CA PHE A 31 3.55 -0.86 6.57
C PHE A 31 2.07 -1.12 6.32
N VAL A 32 1.21 -0.81 7.30
CA VAL A 32 -0.22 -1.09 7.22
C VAL A 32 -0.87 -0.28 6.11
N ALA A 33 -0.54 1.00 5.98
CA ALA A 33 -1.09 1.85 4.93
C ALA A 33 -0.64 1.36 3.53
N ALA A 34 0.65 1.07 3.34
CA ALA A 34 1.17 0.54 2.08
C ALA A 34 0.56 -0.82 1.71
N PHE A 35 0.37 -1.71 2.69
CA PHE A 35 -0.31 -2.99 2.49
C PHE A 35 -1.74 -2.77 2.01
N LEU A 36 -2.53 -1.92 2.68
CA LEU A 36 -3.93 -1.67 2.34
C LEU A 36 -4.09 -1.03 0.96
N ILE A 37 -3.25 -0.05 0.62
CA ILE A 37 -3.24 0.58 -0.71
C ILE A 37 -3.05 -0.48 -1.80
N SER A 38 -2.02 -1.31 -1.66
CA SER A 38 -1.70 -2.35 -2.64
C SER A 38 -2.74 -3.46 -2.67
N PHE A 39 -3.27 -3.88 -1.52
CA PHE A 39 -4.30 -4.92 -1.48
C PHE A 39 -5.57 -4.44 -2.18
N ILE A 40 -6.04 -3.23 -1.88
CA ILE A 40 -7.19 -2.63 -2.55
C ILE A 40 -6.91 -2.45 -4.05
N TRP A 41 -5.69 -2.06 -4.43
CA TRP A 41 -5.28 -2.00 -5.83
C TRP A 41 -5.47 -3.34 -6.53
N THR A 42 -5.01 -4.44 -5.92
CA THR A 42 -5.19 -5.75 -6.54
C THR A 42 -6.66 -6.07 -6.79
N LEU A 43 -7.60 -5.65 -5.92
CA LEU A 43 -9.04 -5.89 -6.08
C LEU A 43 -9.59 -5.23 -7.35
N ASN A 44 -8.97 -4.14 -7.82
CA ASN A 44 -9.35 -3.47 -9.07
C ASN A 44 -8.69 -4.08 -10.31
N VAL A 45 -7.61 -4.85 -10.16
CA VAL A 45 -6.88 -5.43 -11.29
C VAL A 45 -7.55 -6.74 -11.74
N ARG A 46 -7.92 -6.78 -13.01
CA ARG A 46 -8.59 -7.93 -13.65
C ARG A 46 -7.64 -8.96 -14.29
N LYS A 47 -6.34 -8.67 -14.40
CA LYS A 47 -5.33 -9.52 -15.06
C LYS A 47 -4.46 -10.32 -14.07
N THR A 48 -3.91 -11.42 -14.59
CA THR A 48 -3.23 -12.59 -13.96
C THR A 48 -2.21 -12.36 -12.85
N VAL A 49 -1.67 -11.15 -12.64
CA VAL A 49 -0.55 -10.91 -11.71
C VAL A 49 -0.94 -11.09 -10.23
N ALA A 50 -2.23 -11.03 -9.91
CA ALA A 50 -2.75 -11.25 -8.56
C ALA A 50 -4.13 -11.94 -8.63
N ALA A 51 -4.20 -13.11 -9.24
CA ALA A 51 -5.44 -13.81 -9.50
C ALA A 51 -6.05 -14.41 -8.23
N THR A 52 -5.22 -14.95 -7.34
CA THR A 52 -5.62 -15.61 -6.09
C THR A 52 -5.47 -14.71 -4.87
N LEU A 53 -6.20 -15.01 -3.79
CA LEU A 53 -6.07 -14.27 -2.52
C LEU A 53 -4.64 -14.32 -1.97
N SER A 54 -3.98 -15.47 -2.06
CA SER A 54 -2.60 -15.64 -1.60
C SER A 54 -1.63 -14.76 -2.38
N GLU A 55 -1.73 -14.70 -3.70
CA GLU A 55 -0.90 -13.81 -4.53
C GLU A 55 -1.14 -12.34 -4.18
N ARG A 56 -2.40 -11.95 -3.93
CA ARG A 56 -2.74 -10.58 -3.52
C ARG A 56 -2.11 -10.20 -2.19
N VAL A 57 -2.14 -11.12 -1.22
CA VAL A 57 -1.51 -10.92 0.09
C VAL A 57 0.01 -10.83 -0.08
N ILE A 58 0.64 -11.75 -0.80
CA ILE A 58 2.10 -11.76 -1.04
C ILE A 58 2.54 -10.48 -1.75
N TYR A 59 1.83 -10.06 -2.81
CA TYR A 59 2.09 -8.80 -3.52
C TYR A 59 2.01 -7.60 -2.57
N SER A 60 0.96 -7.55 -1.75
CA SER A 60 0.74 -6.42 -0.82
C SER A 60 1.75 -6.41 0.32
N LEU A 61 2.21 -7.58 0.79
CA LEU A 61 3.32 -7.70 1.74
C LEU A 61 4.62 -7.19 1.12
N GLY A 62 4.92 -7.54 -0.13
CA GLY A 62 6.10 -7.03 -0.84
C GLY A 62 6.07 -5.51 -1.01
N ALA A 63 4.90 -4.94 -1.30
CA ALA A 63 4.75 -3.49 -1.35
C ALA A 63 4.94 -2.83 0.02
N ALA A 64 4.41 -3.43 1.08
CA ALA A 64 4.51 -2.91 2.43
C ALA A 64 5.95 -2.96 2.97
N THR A 65 6.67 -4.07 2.75
CA THR A 65 8.09 -4.18 3.10
C THR A 65 8.94 -3.21 2.28
N GLY A 66 8.65 -3.06 0.98
CA GLY A 66 9.29 -2.05 0.12
C GLY A 66 9.08 -0.61 0.60
N SER A 67 7.90 -0.29 1.14
CA SER A 67 7.63 1.04 1.70
C SER A 67 8.41 1.30 2.99
N ILE A 68 8.55 0.30 3.88
CA ILE A 68 9.42 0.43 5.07
C ILE A 68 10.88 0.58 4.66
N SER A 69 11.39 -0.31 3.81
CA SER A 69 12.80 -0.28 3.43
C SER A 69 13.15 0.99 2.67
N GLY A 70 12.25 1.47 1.80
CA GLY A 70 12.36 2.76 1.15
C GLY A 70 12.35 3.94 2.12
N TYR A 71 11.53 3.89 3.19
CA TYR A 71 11.54 4.90 4.25
C TYR A 71 12.92 4.98 4.93
N TYR A 72 13.45 3.86 5.42
CA TYR A 72 14.75 3.86 6.11
C TYR A 72 15.91 4.22 5.18
N LEU A 73 15.83 3.85 3.89
CA LEU A 73 16.80 4.29 2.90
C LEU A 73 16.72 5.80 2.68
N ALA A 74 15.51 6.37 2.59
CA ALA A 74 15.34 7.82 2.44
C ALA A 74 15.85 8.57 3.67
N GLU A 75 15.57 8.08 4.88
CA GLU A 75 16.09 8.61 6.14
C GLU A 75 17.62 8.50 6.26
N PHE A 76 18.23 7.47 5.67
CA PHE A 76 19.69 7.36 5.62
C PHE A 76 20.34 8.37 4.65
N LEU A 77 19.63 8.78 3.60
CA LEU A 77 20.16 9.64 2.54
C LEU A 77 19.97 11.14 2.81
N ILE A 78 19.05 11.52 3.69
CA ILE A 78 18.63 12.92 3.95
C ILE A 78 18.80 13.21 5.44
#